data_AF-E4TMQ9-F1
#
_entry.id   AF-E4TMQ9-F1
#
_cell.length_a   1.000
_cell.length_b   1.000
_cell.length_c   1.000
_cell.angle_alpha   90.00
_cell.angle_beta   90.00
_cell.angle_gamma   90.00
#
_symmetry.space_group_name_H-M   'P 1'
#
loop_
_entity.id
_entity.type
_entity.pdbx_description
1 polymer ?
#
loop_
_entity_poly.entity_id
_entity_poly.type
_entity_poly.pdbx_seq_one_letter_code
_entity_poly.pdbx_strand_id
1 'polypeptide(L)'
;METQQALQIKPPNFKTHIFTKEYESPYQESQIWDWLNDPKTFVDNQTWPFRVEFLLNDKQQHEFETGVLTTHHGPLLSLAGQVGEITPHYRDLLYYYGSYVFSFRIVRPFRLEFWTEDNGEKRIVKMQLSSFVAPSFYSIWNWGQNIFWGRFGRWMNRNIKKRIK
;
A
#
# COMPACT_ATOMS: atom_id res chain seq x y z
N MET A 1 4.90 -22.47 -3.52
CA MET A 1 4.39 -21.15 -3.08
C MET A 1 2.93 -21.34 -2.75
N GLU A 2 2.59 -21.46 -1.46
CA GLU A 2 1.19 -21.47 -1.04
C GLU A 2 0.58 -20.11 -1.40
N THR A 3 -0.41 -20.12 -2.27
CA THR A 3 -1.19 -18.92 -2.60
C THR A 3 -1.87 -18.46 -1.32
N GLN A 4 -1.35 -17.43 -0.66
CA GLN A 4 -1.98 -16.85 0.51
C GLN A 4 -3.45 -16.54 0.16
N GLN A 5 -4.35 -17.20 0.87
CA GLN A 5 -5.78 -17.09 0.66
C GLN A 5 -6.18 -15.62 0.80
N ALA A 6 -6.92 -15.10 -0.17
CA ALA A 6 -7.38 -13.72 -0.13
C ALA A 6 -8.18 -13.48 1.16
N LEU A 7 -7.63 -12.62 2.04
CA LEU A 7 -8.21 -12.31 3.35
C LEU A 7 -9.55 -11.55 3.24
N GLN A 8 -9.89 -11.11 2.02
CA GLN A 8 -11.16 -10.47 1.68
C GLN A 8 -11.74 -11.10 0.42
N ILE A 9 -12.99 -11.58 0.52
CA ILE A 9 -13.72 -12.20 -0.59
C ILE A 9 -14.51 -11.12 -1.35
N LYS A 10 -14.55 -11.23 -2.68
CA LYS A 10 -15.34 -10.34 -3.54
C LYS A 10 -16.83 -10.39 -3.17
N PRO A 11 -17.45 -9.27 -2.77
CA PRO A 11 -18.88 -9.25 -2.52
C PRO A 11 -19.70 -9.46 -3.80
N PRO A 12 -20.94 -9.98 -3.69
CA PRO A 12 -21.87 -9.99 -4.81
C PRO A 12 -22.02 -8.58 -5.40
N ASN A 13 -22.09 -8.50 -6.73
CA ASN A 13 -22.27 -7.26 -7.51
C ASN A 13 -21.11 -6.24 -7.44
N PHE A 14 -20.01 -6.53 -6.76
CA PHE A 14 -18.81 -5.68 -6.82
C PHE A 14 -17.97 -6.03 -8.05
N LYS A 15 -17.27 -5.02 -8.59
CA LYS A 15 -16.26 -5.20 -9.64
C LYS A 15 -14.88 -5.29 -9.00
N THR A 16 -14.05 -6.20 -9.50
CA THR A 16 -12.61 -6.14 -9.23
C THR A 16 -12.05 -4.93 -9.96
N HIS A 17 -11.31 -4.11 -9.22
CA HIS A 17 -10.63 -2.92 -9.72
C HIS A 17 -9.15 -3.04 -9.37
N ILE A 18 -8.32 -3.05 -10.40
CA ILE A 18 -6.86 -3.09 -10.29
C ILE A 18 -6.36 -1.73 -10.78
N PHE A 19 -5.69 -1.00 -9.89
CA PHE A 19 -5.05 0.26 -10.22
C PHE A 19 -3.54 0.07 -10.18
N THR A 20 -2.85 0.43 -11.26
CA THR A 20 -1.40 0.37 -11.36
C THR A 20 -0.80 1.74 -11.64
N LYS A 21 0.40 1.98 -11.12
CA LYS A 21 1.18 3.17 -11.43
C LYS A 21 2.67 2.88 -11.32
N GLU A 22 3.44 3.50 -12.20
CA GLU A 22 4.89 3.40 -12.23
C GLU A 22 5.52 4.75 -11.90
N TYR A 23 6.65 4.71 -11.20
CA TYR A 23 7.39 5.90 -10.81
C TYR A 23 8.87 5.70 -11.05
N GLU A 24 9.49 6.67 -11.71
CA GLU A 24 10.93 6.72 -11.84
C GLU A 24 11.58 7.25 -10.56
N SER A 25 12.65 6.58 -10.12
CA SER A 25 13.49 6.97 -9.00
C SER A 25 14.96 7.00 -9.45
N PRO A 26 15.71 8.08 -9.14
CA PRO A 26 17.15 8.14 -9.38
C PRO A 26 17.96 7.47 -8.26
N TYR A 27 17.30 6.93 -7.23
CA TYR A 27 17.94 6.37 -6.04
C TYR A 27 18.25 4.89 -6.19
N GLN A 28 19.22 4.42 -5.38
CA GLN A 28 19.55 3.01 -5.31
C GLN A 28 18.35 2.23 -4.78
N GLU A 29 18.25 0.98 -5.23
CA GLU A 29 17.15 0.11 -4.85
C GLU A 29 17.04 -0.09 -3.33
N SER A 30 18.17 -0.30 -2.65
CA SER A 30 18.20 -0.41 -1.18
C SER A 30 17.60 0.82 -0.52
N GLN A 31 17.90 2.03 -0.99
CA GLN A 31 17.37 3.28 -0.44
C GLN A 31 15.85 3.41 -0.64
N ILE A 32 15.33 2.87 -1.75
CA ILE A 32 13.90 2.82 -2.02
C ILE A 32 13.22 1.84 -1.06
N TRP A 33 13.79 0.66 -0.88
CA TRP A 33 13.25 -0.38 0.01
C TRP A 33 13.34 0.01 1.49
N ASP A 34 14.46 0.59 1.92
CA ASP A 34 14.64 1.16 3.27
C ASP A 34 13.58 2.23 3.58
N TRP A 35 13.14 2.96 2.55
CA TRP A 35 12.05 3.93 2.69
C TRP A 35 10.67 3.27 2.65
N LEU A 36 10.43 2.33 1.73
CA LEU A 36 9.13 1.64 1.57
C LEU A 36 8.78 0.72 2.74
N ASN A 37 9.79 0.19 3.43
CA ASN A 37 9.66 -0.77 4.53
C ASN A 37 9.95 -0.14 5.90
N ASP A 38 9.91 1.18 6.01
CA ASP A 38 10.02 1.88 7.28
C ASP A 38 8.63 2.38 7.72
N PRO A 39 8.09 1.94 8.88
CA PRO A 39 6.80 2.41 9.39
C PRO A 39 6.70 3.94 9.47
N LYS A 40 7.79 4.64 9.80
CA LYS A 40 7.82 6.10 9.91
C LYS A 40 7.46 6.81 8.60
N THR A 41 7.72 6.16 7.46
CA THR A 41 7.26 6.65 6.15
C THR A 41 5.75 6.85 6.12
N PHE A 42 5.00 5.98 6.78
CA PHE A 42 3.54 6.00 6.79
C PHE A 42 2.96 6.67 8.04
N VAL A 43 3.66 6.67 9.17
CA VAL A 43 3.14 7.21 10.44
C VAL A 43 3.34 8.73 10.56
N ASP A 44 4.55 9.23 10.33
CA ASP A 44 4.98 10.57 10.79
C ASP A 44 4.27 11.74 10.07
N ASN A 45 3.76 11.52 8.87
CA ASN A 45 3.20 12.58 8.01
C ASN A 45 1.69 12.47 7.84
N GLN A 46 1.00 11.71 8.70
CA GLN A 46 -0.46 11.63 8.66
C GLN A 46 -1.10 12.92 9.16
N THR A 47 -2.02 13.46 8.37
CA THR A 47 -2.81 14.62 8.76
C THR A 47 -3.96 14.18 9.65
N TRP A 48 -4.15 14.85 10.80
CA TRP A 48 -5.33 14.61 11.64
C TRP A 48 -6.63 14.70 10.83
N PRO A 49 -7.61 13.81 11.03
CA PRO A 49 -7.69 12.74 12.05
C PRO A 49 -7.20 11.35 11.59
N PHE A 50 -6.43 11.24 10.50
CA PHE A 50 -5.91 9.97 10.00
C PHE A 50 -4.72 9.48 10.81
N ARG A 51 -4.59 8.15 10.95
CA ARG A 51 -3.47 7.50 11.64
C ARG A 51 -3.11 6.18 10.97
N VAL A 52 -1.85 5.82 11.07
CA VAL A 52 -1.32 4.51 10.69
C VAL A 52 -0.65 3.90 11.91
N GLU A 53 -0.89 2.62 12.16
CA GLU A 53 -0.32 1.89 13.28
C GLU A 53 0.25 0.56 12.77
N PHE A 54 1.36 0.14 13.38
CA PHE A 54 2.01 -1.16 13.17
C PHE A 54 2.09 -1.86 14.52
N LEU A 55 1.61 -3.09 14.60
CA LEU A 55 1.57 -3.87 15.84
C LEU A 55 2.36 -5.17 15.65
N LEU A 56 3.39 -5.34 16.46
CA LEU A 56 4.21 -6.53 16.51
C LEU A 56 3.52 -7.57 17.40
N ASN A 57 3.67 -8.84 17.03
CA ASN A 57 3.40 -9.95 17.93
C ASN A 57 4.69 -10.39 18.68
N ASP A 58 4.54 -11.24 19.69
CA ASP A 58 5.64 -11.68 20.58
C ASP A 58 6.82 -12.35 19.87
N LYS A 59 6.64 -12.81 18.63
CA LYS A 59 7.68 -13.49 17.84
C LYS A 59 8.43 -12.54 16.90
N GLN A 60 7.97 -11.29 16.76
CA GLN A 60 8.48 -10.35 15.77
C GLN A 60 9.56 -9.44 16.34
N GLN A 61 10.57 -9.15 15.53
CA GLN A 61 11.74 -8.35 15.97
C GLN A 61 11.77 -6.97 15.32
N HIS A 62 11.20 -6.83 14.12
CA HIS A 62 11.16 -5.59 13.37
C HIS A 62 9.74 -5.05 13.23
N GLU A 63 9.61 -3.73 13.24
CA GLU A 63 8.31 -3.05 13.10
C GLU A 63 7.72 -3.16 11.68
N PHE A 64 8.50 -3.69 10.73
CA PHE A 64 8.08 -3.95 9.36
C PHE A 64 8.71 -5.26 8.87
N GLU A 65 8.05 -6.36 9.18
CA GLU A 65 8.39 -7.70 8.68
C GLU A 65 7.11 -8.46 8.33
N THR A 66 7.24 -9.54 7.58
CA THR A 66 6.12 -10.41 7.20
C THR A 66 5.26 -10.78 8.41
N GLY A 67 3.95 -10.58 8.29
CA GLY A 67 2.97 -10.86 9.32
C GLY A 67 2.72 -9.74 10.32
N VAL A 68 3.47 -8.62 10.30
CA VAL A 68 3.18 -7.46 11.15
C VAL A 68 1.78 -6.95 10.85
N LEU A 69 0.97 -6.75 11.88
CA LEU A 69 -0.37 -6.21 11.73
C LEU A 69 -0.28 -4.70 11.50
N THR A 70 -1.10 -4.21 10.59
CA THR A 70 -1.14 -2.79 10.26
C THR A 70 -2.58 -2.30 10.23
N THR A 71 -2.81 -1.04 10.56
CA THR A 71 -4.09 -0.39 10.30
C THR A 71 -3.87 1.05 9.87
N HIS A 72 -4.49 1.44 8.75
CA HIS A 72 -4.65 2.85 8.40
C HIS A 72 -6.12 3.22 8.53
N HIS A 73 -6.42 4.14 9.43
CA HIS A 73 -7.80 4.48 9.77
C HIS A 73 -8.03 5.98 9.91
N GLY A 74 -9.30 6.35 9.81
CA GLY A 74 -9.80 7.71 9.92
C GLY A 74 -11.29 7.78 9.55
N PRO A 75 -11.87 8.97 9.47
CA PRO A 75 -13.23 9.14 8.97
C PRO A 75 -13.38 8.48 7.61
N LEU A 76 -14.37 7.60 7.49
CA LEU A 76 -14.69 6.89 6.25
C LEU A 76 -13.53 6.01 5.72
N LEU A 77 -12.58 5.63 6.56
CA LEU A 77 -11.42 4.83 6.18
C LEU A 77 -11.07 3.85 7.29
N SER A 78 -10.99 2.56 6.97
CA SER A 78 -10.44 1.53 7.85
C SER A 78 -9.73 0.53 6.97
N LEU A 79 -8.40 0.43 7.09
CA LEU A 79 -7.57 -0.44 6.27
C LEU A 79 -6.73 -1.33 7.18
N ALA A 80 -7.41 -2.19 7.93
CA ALA A 80 -6.77 -3.21 8.73
C ALA A 80 -6.17 -4.29 7.83
N GLY A 81 -4.96 -4.72 8.12
CA GLY A 81 -4.25 -5.67 7.30
C GLY A 81 -3.01 -6.21 7.97
N GLN A 82 -2.20 -6.89 7.18
CA GLN A 82 -0.89 -7.37 7.56
C GLN A 82 0.10 -7.11 6.44
N VAL A 83 1.35 -6.88 6.80
CA VAL A 83 2.47 -7.02 5.89
C VAL A 83 2.49 -8.46 5.41
N GLY A 84 2.42 -8.68 4.09
CA GLY A 84 2.45 -10.02 3.53
C GLY A 84 3.88 -10.44 3.24
N GLU A 85 4.14 -10.89 2.02
CA GLU A 85 5.47 -11.28 1.56
C GLU A 85 6.38 -10.07 1.43
N ILE A 86 7.63 -10.22 1.88
CA ILE A 86 8.74 -9.30 1.58
C ILE A 86 9.85 -10.16 0.98
N THR A 87 10.19 -9.88 -0.27
CA THR A 87 11.32 -10.50 -0.97
C THR A 87 12.17 -9.41 -1.62
N PRO A 88 13.38 -9.74 -2.10
CA PRO A 88 14.12 -8.80 -2.94
C PRO A 88 13.23 -8.33 -4.09
N HIS A 89 13.11 -7.02 -4.26
CA HIS A 89 12.33 -6.37 -5.32
C HIS A 89 10.80 -6.46 -5.21
N TYR A 90 10.25 -7.01 -4.12
CA TYR A 90 8.80 -7.10 -3.95
C TYR A 90 8.37 -7.02 -2.48
N ARG A 91 7.24 -6.34 -2.24
CA ARG A 91 6.44 -6.59 -1.05
C ARG A 91 4.97 -6.32 -1.26
N ASP A 92 4.16 -6.91 -0.40
CA ASP A 92 2.73 -6.61 -0.35
C ASP A 92 2.21 -6.31 1.05
N LEU A 93 1.00 -5.78 1.06
CA LEU A 93 0.17 -5.58 2.24
C LEU A 93 -1.20 -6.14 1.91
N LEU A 94 -1.64 -7.08 2.74
CA LEU A 94 -2.91 -7.78 2.59
C LEU A 94 -3.93 -7.14 3.52
N TYR A 95 -5.10 -6.80 3.00
CA TYR A 95 -6.16 -6.19 3.80
C TYR A 95 -7.21 -7.24 4.22
N TYR A 96 -7.67 -7.15 5.46
CA TYR A 96 -8.62 -8.10 6.05
C TYR A 96 -10.08 -7.86 5.63
N TYR A 97 -10.93 -8.87 5.89
CA TYR A 97 -12.38 -8.75 5.93
C TYR A 97 -12.80 -7.76 7.03
N GLY A 98 -12.84 -6.48 6.67
CA GLY A 98 -12.87 -5.38 7.63
C GLY A 98 -12.43 -4.07 6.99
N SER A 99 -11.66 -4.18 5.91
CA SER A 99 -11.08 -3.03 5.24
C SER A 99 -12.00 -2.41 4.21
N TYR A 100 -12.13 -1.09 4.29
CA TYR A 100 -12.95 -0.28 3.41
C TYR A 100 -12.42 1.14 3.23
N VAL A 101 -12.84 1.74 2.11
CA VAL A 101 -12.79 3.19 1.89
C VAL A 101 -14.22 3.69 1.60
N PHE A 102 -14.59 4.81 2.19
CA PHE A 102 -15.94 5.35 2.30
C PHE A 102 -16.88 4.51 3.17
N SER A 103 -17.12 3.26 2.77
CA SER A 103 -17.85 2.27 3.58
C SER A 103 -17.63 0.87 3.01
N PHE A 104 -17.97 -0.16 3.79
CA PHE A 104 -18.06 -1.54 3.30
C PHE A 104 -18.95 -1.73 2.08
N ARG A 105 -19.87 -0.80 1.79
CA ARG A 105 -20.77 -0.88 0.64
C ARG A 105 -20.20 -0.26 -0.62
N ILE A 106 -19.03 0.40 -0.55
CA ILE A 106 -18.49 1.22 -1.63
C ILE A 106 -17.17 0.66 -2.15
N VAL A 107 -16.12 0.64 -1.33
CA VAL A 107 -14.78 0.18 -1.74
C VAL A 107 -14.19 -0.71 -0.66
N ARG A 108 -13.60 -1.82 -1.10
CA ARG A 108 -12.99 -2.86 -0.27
C ARG A 108 -11.61 -3.23 -0.82
N PRO A 109 -10.54 -2.52 -0.42
CA PRO A 109 -9.18 -2.85 -0.83
C PRO A 109 -8.75 -4.17 -0.22
N PHE A 110 -8.16 -5.06 -1.00
CA PHE A 110 -7.74 -6.39 -0.54
C PHE A 110 -6.22 -6.62 -0.65
N ARG A 111 -5.50 -5.88 -1.51
CA ARG A 111 -4.04 -5.98 -1.63
C ARG A 111 -3.40 -4.67 -2.12
N LEU A 112 -2.27 -4.31 -1.55
CA LEU A 112 -1.39 -3.24 -2.03
C LEU A 112 0.01 -3.81 -2.23
N GLU A 113 0.55 -3.66 -3.44
CA GLU A 113 1.79 -4.31 -3.86
C GLU A 113 2.77 -3.27 -4.41
N PHE A 114 4.05 -3.52 -4.19
CA PHE A 114 5.14 -2.75 -4.76
C PHE A 114 6.18 -3.67 -5.36
N TRP A 115 6.72 -3.26 -6.51
CA TRP A 115 7.87 -3.88 -7.15
C TRP A 115 8.90 -2.83 -7.50
N THR A 116 10.14 -3.27 -7.64
CA THR A 116 11.20 -2.47 -8.26
C THR A 116 11.75 -3.21 -9.48
N GLU A 117 12.00 -2.46 -10.54
CA GLU A 117 12.66 -2.94 -11.75
C GLU A 117 13.83 -2.01 -12.11
N ASP A 118 14.89 -2.61 -12.66
CA ASP A 118 15.99 -1.89 -13.27
C ASP A 118 15.66 -1.50 -14.71
N ASN A 119 15.85 -0.23 -15.10
CA ASN A 119 15.80 0.17 -16.50
C ASN A 119 17.16 0.68 -17.04
N GLY A 120 18.25 0.41 -16.33
CA GLY A 120 19.61 0.82 -16.66
C GLY A 120 20.00 2.13 -15.98
N GLU A 121 19.36 3.25 -16.35
CA GLU A 121 19.69 4.58 -15.82
C GLU A 121 18.92 4.95 -14.55
N LYS A 122 17.73 4.36 -14.37
CA LYS A 122 16.80 4.66 -13.27
C LYS A 122 16.16 3.39 -12.74
N ARG A 123 15.56 3.49 -11.56
CA ARG A 123 14.72 2.44 -10.99
C ARG A 123 13.26 2.76 -11.20
N ILE A 124 12.53 1.78 -11.69
CA ILE A 124 11.08 1.86 -11.82
C ILE A 124 10.46 1.22 -10.60
N VAL A 125 9.72 2.01 -9.83
CA VAL A 125 8.89 1.51 -8.73
C VAL A 125 7.48 1.32 -9.29
N LYS A 126 7.00 0.08 -9.33
CA LYS A 126 5.62 -0.23 -9.70
C LYS A 126 4.79 -0.36 -8.44
N MET A 127 3.58 0.18 -8.46
CA MET A 127 2.61 0.04 -7.37
C MET A 127 1.30 -0.48 -7.95
N GLN A 128 0.69 -1.45 -7.28
CA GLN A 128 -0.64 -1.95 -7.59
C GLN A 128 -1.53 -1.92 -6.36
N LEU A 129 -2.70 -1.28 -6.48
CA LEU A 129 -3.77 -1.38 -5.50
C LEU A 129 -4.93 -2.19 -6.09
N SER A 130 -5.21 -3.32 -5.46
CA SER A 130 -6.29 -4.21 -5.83
C SER A 130 -7.45 -4.07 -4.85
N SER A 131 -8.65 -3.85 -5.39
CA SER A 131 -9.85 -3.54 -4.61
C SER A 131 -11.12 -4.10 -5.24
N PHE A 132 -12.14 -4.35 -4.42
CA PHE A 132 -13.50 -4.55 -4.89
C PHE A 132 -14.27 -3.24 -4.75
N VAL A 133 -14.99 -2.85 -5.81
CA VAL A 133 -15.66 -1.55 -5.88
C VAL A 133 -17.11 -1.71 -6.33
N ALA A 134 -18.01 -0.99 -5.69
CA ALA A 134 -19.39 -0.88 -6.11
C ALA A 134 -19.47 -0.31 -7.55
N PRO A 135 -20.29 -0.88 -8.46
CA PRO A 135 -20.30 -0.50 -9.87
C PRO A 135 -20.50 1.00 -10.12
N SER A 136 -21.39 1.64 -9.35
CA SER A 136 -21.70 3.07 -9.46
C SER A 136 -20.54 3.99 -9.01
N PHE A 137 -19.57 3.45 -8.28
CA PHE A 137 -18.46 4.21 -7.71
C PHE A 137 -17.13 3.96 -8.42
N TYR A 138 -17.10 3.05 -9.41
CA TYR A 138 -15.88 2.64 -10.11
C TYR A 138 -15.09 3.82 -10.70
N SER A 139 -15.76 4.69 -11.45
CA SER A 139 -15.10 5.83 -12.11
C SER A 139 -14.58 6.87 -11.12
N ILE A 140 -15.35 7.14 -10.06
CA ILE A 140 -14.97 8.07 -8.99
C ILE A 140 -13.75 7.51 -8.25
N TRP A 141 -13.76 6.21 -7.95
CA TRP A 141 -12.64 5.55 -7.31
C TRP A 141 -11.37 5.60 -8.16
N ASN A 142 -11.45 5.24 -9.44
CA ASN A 142 -10.30 5.28 -10.35
C ASN A 142 -9.73 6.71 -10.48
N TRP A 143 -10.59 7.73 -10.56
CA TRP A 143 -10.16 9.12 -10.56
C TRP A 143 -9.43 9.51 -9.27
N GLY A 144 -9.97 9.14 -8.10
CA GLY A 144 -9.33 9.38 -6.81
C GLY A 144 -7.97 8.69 -6.68
N GLN A 145 -7.87 7.44 -7.16
CA GLN A 145 -6.60 6.69 -7.21
C GLN A 145 -5.56 7.43 -8.04
N ASN A 146 -5.93 7.93 -9.23
CA ASN A 146 -5.02 8.70 -10.07
C ASN A 146 -4.48 9.96 -9.38
N ILE A 147 -5.33 10.68 -8.66
CA ILE A 147 -4.91 11.90 -7.94
C ILE A 147 -3.98 11.56 -6.78
N PHE A 148 -4.37 10.61 -5.94
CA PHE A 148 -3.61 10.25 -4.75
C PHE A 148 -2.25 9.66 -5.15
N TRP A 149 -2.26 8.60 -5.96
CA TRP A 149 -1.05 7.89 -6.36
C TRP A 149 -0.21 8.68 -7.37
N GLY A 150 -0.80 9.57 -8.16
CA GLY A 150 -0.03 10.47 -9.03
C GLY A 150 0.96 11.38 -8.29
N ARG A 151 0.81 11.56 -6.97
CA ARG A 151 1.73 12.32 -6.13
C ARG A 151 2.81 11.47 -5.47
N PHE A 152 2.64 10.14 -5.45
CA PHE A 152 3.48 9.21 -4.70
C PHE A 152 4.94 9.26 -5.13
N GLY A 153 5.25 9.15 -6.42
CA GLY A 153 6.64 9.17 -6.90
C GLY A 153 7.41 10.44 -6.50
N ARG A 154 6.77 11.61 -6.55
CA ARG A 154 7.37 12.88 -6.09
C ARG A 154 7.59 12.90 -4.58
N TRP A 155 6.64 12.34 -3.82
CA TRP A 155 6.74 12.23 -2.36
C TRP A 155 7.87 11.27 -1.96
N MET A 156 7.94 10.10 -2.58
CA MET A 156 9.01 9.10 -2.41
C MET A 156 10.38 9.73 -2.65
N ASN A 157 10.63 10.26 -3.86
CA ASN A 157 11.93 10.83 -4.22
C ASN A 157 12.34 11.97 -3.28
N ARG A 158 11.39 12.80 -2.84
CA ARG A 158 11.66 13.88 -1.89
C ARG A 158 12.08 13.36 -0.52
N ASN A 159 11.44 12.32 0.00
CA ASN A 159 11.74 11.80 1.34
C ASN A 159 13.02 10.97 1.34
N ILE A 160 13.27 10.17 0.31
CA ILE A 160 14.55 9.47 0.16
C ILE A 160 15.71 10.50 0.12
N LYS A 161 15.57 11.58 -0.66
CA LYS A 161 16.54 12.68 -0.65
C LYS A 161 16.83 13.25 0.74
N LYS A 162 15.81 13.37 1.58
CA LYS A 162 15.95 13.90 2.95
C LYS A 162 16.65 12.92 3.88
N ARG A 163 16.52 11.62 3.67
CA ARG A 163 17.15 10.57 4.50
C ARG A 163 18.63 10.37 4.21
N ILE A 164 19.05 10.65 2.98
CA ILE A 164 20.45 10.47 2.53
C ILE A 164 21.32 11.69 2.87
N LYS A 165 20.70 12.85 3.11
CA LYS A 165 21.40 14.07 3.53
C LYS A 165 21.64 14.07 5.03
#